data_AF-A0A2H6G301-F1
#
_entry.id   AF-A0A2H6G301-F1
#
_cell.length_a   1.000
_cell.length_b   1.000
_cell.length_c   1.000
_cell.angle_alpha   90.00
_cell.angle_beta   90.00
_cell.angle_gamma   90.00
#
_symmetry.space_group_name_H-M   'P 1'
#
loop_
_entity.id
_entity.type
_entity.pdbx_description
1 polymer ?
#
loop_
_entity_poly.entity_id
_entity_poly.type
_entity_poly.pdbx_seq_one_letter_code
_entity_poly.pdbx_strand_id
1 'polypeptide(L)'
;MEAIEGIKNLSYALDTFYFLITATLVMWMVAVMATNINKRPDGSCYSGISGFFFQMASIATAMSMFIQFKMKKLLGGRSQRPVPRSTRTSLYSGLVVALLAGLPTLAFGQEAVVVVEAVPTLNSGDTAWMLTSTALVLFMTIPGLALFYAGMVRSKNVLSVMVQCFAITALVTILWVVYGYSLAFGDGGSMQQWIGGLGKSFMDGVGVNTLLDGSTIPESVFSMFQLTFAIITPALVVGAFAERMKFSAMLWFMGLWVTFVYAPIAHWVWGGGWLSDMGVLDFAGGTVVHINAGIAALVAALMLGKRKGYPKTTMAPNNMVLTVVGASMLWVGWFGFNAGSALAADGTAGMAMAVTQIATAAAALSWMFFEWMSHGKPSALGLASGAVAGLVAITPASGFVGPIGALAIGVAAGVGCYIAAVKVKRVLGYDDSLDCFGVHAIGGIIGAMLTGVFVSKGLGGVGFAEGVTMGAQLGKQFVGVMVTIIYTGIVSFIILKVVDVIIGLRVTEEQETEGLDIALHDERGYNL
;
A
#
# COMPACT_ATOMS: atom_id res chain seq x y z
N MET A 1 -2.29 6.60 -43.36
CA MET A 1 -1.53 5.35 -43.21
C MET A 1 -0.88 5.24 -41.83
N GLU A 2 -0.33 6.34 -41.28
CA GLU A 2 0.29 6.37 -39.94
C GLU A 2 -0.62 5.89 -38.78
N ALA A 3 -1.93 6.20 -38.81
CA ALA A 3 -2.86 5.71 -37.79
C ALA A 3 -3.07 4.17 -37.84
N ILE A 4 -2.96 3.54 -39.01
CA ILE A 4 -3.08 2.10 -39.19
C ILE A 4 -1.80 1.39 -38.74
N GLU A 5 -0.65 2.04 -38.95
CA GLU A 5 0.67 1.56 -38.53
C GLU A 5 0.83 1.63 -37.00
N GLY A 6 0.33 2.71 -36.36
CA GLY A 6 0.22 2.81 -34.91
C GLY A 6 -0.66 1.72 -34.28
N ILE A 7 -1.77 1.34 -34.94
CA ILE A 7 -2.66 0.25 -34.49
C ILE A 7 -1.99 -1.12 -34.61
N LYS A 8 -1.21 -1.35 -35.67
CA LYS A 8 -0.42 -2.60 -35.82
C LYS A 8 0.66 -2.69 -34.76
N ASN A 9 1.37 -1.60 -34.48
CA ASN A 9 2.39 -1.54 -33.44
C ASN A 9 1.80 -1.78 -32.04
N LEU A 10 0.57 -1.33 -31.78
CA LEU A 10 -0.16 -1.62 -30.55
C LEU A 10 -0.54 -3.12 -30.44
N SER A 11 -0.95 -3.76 -31.53
CA SER A 11 -1.21 -5.21 -31.56
C SER A 11 0.05 -6.02 -31.25
N TYR A 12 1.18 -5.69 -31.88
CA TYR A 12 2.45 -6.38 -31.62
C TYR A 12 2.95 -6.15 -30.20
N ALA A 13 2.74 -4.96 -29.63
CA ALA A 13 3.06 -4.68 -28.24
C ALA A 13 2.20 -5.52 -27.27
N LEU A 14 0.91 -5.72 -27.57
CA LEU A 14 0.00 -6.56 -26.80
C LEU A 14 0.35 -8.06 -26.89
N ASP A 15 0.76 -8.54 -28.06
CA ASP A 15 1.20 -9.93 -28.24
C ASP A 15 2.54 -10.20 -27.52
N THR A 16 3.44 -9.22 -27.54
CA THR A 16 4.71 -9.28 -26.79
C THR A 16 4.46 -9.21 -25.27
N PHE A 17 3.48 -8.42 -24.84
CA PHE A 17 3.00 -8.33 -23.45
C PHE A 17 2.40 -9.66 -22.97
N TYR A 18 1.60 -10.32 -23.81
CA TYR A 18 1.06 -11.66 -23.54
C TYR A 18 2.17 -12.71 -23.36
N PHE A 19 3.17 -12.71 -24.24
CA PHE A 19 4.28 -13.66 -24.18
C PHE A 19 5.12 -13.47 -22.91
N LEU A 20 5.45 -12.24 -22.54
CA LEU A 20 6.25 -11.94 -21.36
C LEU A 20 5.55 -12.27 -20.04
N ILE A 21 4.24 -11.98 -19.93
CA ILE A 21 3.45 -12.35 -18.74
C ILE A 21 3.36 -13.86 -18.60
N THR A 22 3.06 -14.57 -19.69
CA THR A 22 2.91 -16.02 -19.68
C THR A 22 4.24 -16.71 -19.35
N ALA A 23 5.34 -16.28 -19.96
CA ALA A 23 6.67 -16.84 -19.69
C ALA A 23 7.13 -16.58 -18.24
N THR A 24 6.83 -15.39 -17.69
CA THR A 24 7.19 -15.03 -16.30
C THR A 24 6.38 -15.82 -15.28
N LEU A 25 5.07 -15.98 -15.51
CA LEU A 25 4.20 -16.80 -14.67
C LEU A 25 4.65 -18.27 -14.68
N VAL A 26 5.03 -18.81 -15.84
CA VAL A 26 5.53 -20.19 -15.96
C VAL A 26 6.87 -20.38 -15.26
N MET A 27 7.84 -19.49 -15.44
CA MET A 27 9.14 -19.60 -14.75
C MET A 27 9.00 -19.45 -13.23
N TRP A 28 8.07 -18.61 -12.76
CA TRP A 28 7.77 -18.48 -11.34
C TRP A 28 7.05 -19.72 -10.77
N MET A 29 6.11 -20.32 -11.51
CA MET A 29 5.48 -21.60 -11.13
C MET A 29 6.54 -22.70 -10.94
N VAL A 30 7.53 -22.77 -11.82
CA VAL A 30 8.64 -23.74 -11.71
C VAL A 30 9.51 -23.47 -10.48
N ALA A 31 9.80 -22.21 -10.16
CA ALA A 31 10.57 -21.84 -8.98
C ALA A 31 9.84 -22.11 -7.64
N VAL A 32 8.52 -21.89 -7.61
CA VAL A 32 7.67 -22.15 -6.43
C VAL A 32 7.46 -23.66 -6.23
N MET A 33 7.30 -24.44 -7.30
CA MET A 33 7.23 -25.91 -7.20
C MET A 33 8.55 -26.54 -6.75
N ALA A 34 9.69 -25.88 -6.99
CA ALA A 34 11.02 -26.36 -6.59
C ALA A 34 11.36 -26.10 -5.10
N THR A 35 10.60 -25.25 -4.39
CA THR A 35 10.83 -24.95 -2.97
C THR A 35 9.75 -25.61 -2.10
N ASN A 36 10.14 -26.31 -1.03
CA ASN A 36 9.26 -27.07 -0.12
C ASN A 36 8.25 -26.20 0.70
N ILE A 37 7.94 -24.99 0.25
CA ILE A 37 7.15 -23.96 0.95
C ILE A 37 5.64 -24.28 0.94
N ASN A 38 5.20 -25.25 0.13
CA ASN A 38 3.78 -25.55 -0.09
C ASN A 38 3.16 -26.61 0.82
N LYS A 39 3.84 -27.07 1.87
CA LYS A 39 3.29 -28.11 2.77
C LYS A 39 2.77 -27.49 4.06
N ARG A 40 1.53 -27.86 4.41
CA ARG A 40 0.99 -27.69 5.76
C ARG A 40 1.80 -28.54 6.76
N PRO A 41 1.72 -28.26 8.08
CA PRO A 41 2.35 -29.09 9.11
C PRO A 41 1.93 -30.57 9.07
N ASP A 42 0.77 -30.88 8.47
CA ASP A 42 0.24 -32.24 8.25
C ASP A 42 0.74 -32.92 6.96
N GLY A 43 1.60 -32.25 6.16
CA GLY A 43 2.17 -32.77 4.93
C GLY A 43 1.32 -32.60 3.66
N SER A 44 0.12 -32.01 3.77
CA SER A 44 -0.75 -31.74 2.61
C SER A 44 -0.36 -30.46 1.87
N CYS A 45 -0.61 -30.43 0.55
CA CYS A 45 -0.28 -29.28 -0.31
C CYS A 45 -1.39 -28.21 -0.31
N TYR A 46 -1.04 -26.92 -0.38
CA TYR A 46 -2.00 -25.85 -0.66
C TYR A 46 -2.58 -26.00 -2.09
N SER A 47 -3.79 -26.55 -2.21
CA SER A 47 -4.43 -26.90 -3.49
C SER A 47 -4.94 -25.73 -4.33
N GLY A 48 -4.83 -24.47 -3.86
CA GLY A 48 -5.41 -23.29 -4.51
C GLY A 48 -4.44 -22.44 -5.34
N ILE A 49 -3.12 -22.59 -5.12
CA ILE A 49 -2.11 -21.68 -5.68
C ILE A 49 -2.01 -21.84 -7.21
N SER A 50 -2.02 -23.07 -7.73
CA SER A 50 -1.98 -23.32 -9.18
C SER A 50 -3.27 -22.93 -9.90
N GLY A 51 -4.43 -23.03 -9.23
CA GLY A 51 -5.74 -22.67 -9.79
C GLY A 51 -5.90 -21.15 -9.96
N PHE A 52 -5.41 -20.37 -9.00
CA PHE A 52 -5.43 -18.90 -9.03
C PHE A 52 -4.68 -18.34 -10.25
N PHE A 53 -3.48 -18.84 -10.56
CA PHE A 53 -2.73 -18.33 -11.72
C PHE A 53 -3.31 -18.79 -13.07
N PHE A 54 -3.94 -19.96 -13.12
CA PHE A 54 -4.73 -20.37 -14.28
C PHE A 54 -5.94 -19.45 -14.48
N GLN A 55 -6.57 -19.02 -13.40
CA GLN A 55 -7.72 -18.11 -13.41
C GLN A 55 -7.32 -16.68 -13.78
N MET A 56 -6.18 -16.18 -13.29
CA MET A 56 -5.62 -14.88 -13.69
C MET A 56 -5.14 -14.87 -15.15
N ALA A 57 -4.54 -15.97 -15.63
CA ALA A 57 -4.25 -16.15 -17.05
C ALA A 57 -5.55 -16.17 -17.90
N SER A 58 -6.61 -16.78 -17.38
CA SER A 58 -7.94 -16.81 -18.04
C SER A 58 -8.62 -15.44 -18.06
N ILE A 59 -8.49 -14.63 -16.99
CA ILE A 59 -8.99 -13.26 -16.92
C ILE A 59 -8.21 -12.35 -17.87
N ALA A 60 -6.88 -12.46 -17.91
CA ALA A 60 -6.04 -11.77 -18.89
C ALA A 60 -6.42 -12.16 -20.33
N THR A 61 -6.75 -13.44 -20.56
CA THR A 61 -7.26 -13.93 -21.85
C THR A 61 -8.63 -13.33 -22.19
N ALA A 62 -9.56 -13.25 -21.24
CA ALA A 62 -10.88 -12.66 -21.44
C ALA A 62 -10.81 -11.14 -21.71
N MET A 63 -9.92 -10.42 -21.00
CA MET A 63 -9.66 -9.01 -21.25
C MET A 63 -9.02 -8.78 -22.63
N SER A 64 -8.07 -9.63 -23.04
CA SER A 64 -7.49 -9.61 -24.38
C SER A 64 -8.56 -9.84 -25.47
N MET A 65 -9.43 -10.84 -25.29
CA MET A 65 -10.55 -11.10 -26.21
C MET A 65 -11.54 -9.94 -26.26
N PHE A 66 -11.81 -9.27 -25.15
CA PHE A 66 -12.69 -8.10 -25.09
C PHE A 66 -12.07 -6.87 -25.80
N ILE A 67 -10.77 -6.64 -25.63
CA ILE A 67 -10.03 -5.57 -26.32
C ILE A 67 -9.95 -5.85 -27.82
N GLN A 68 -9.62 -7.07 -28.23
CA GLN A 68 -9.65 -7.52 -29.62
C GLN A 68 -11.06 -7.40 -30.22
N PHE A 69 -12.10 -7.75 -29.47
CA PHE A 69 -13.50 -7.60 -29.88
C PHE A 69 -13.91 -6.14 -30.08
N LYS A 70 -13.53 -5.23 -29.16
CA LYS A 70 -13.76 -3.79 -29.32
C LYS A 70 -12.97 -3.19 -30.50
N MET A 71 -11.73 -3.62 -30.71
CA MET A 71 -10.93 -3.18 -31.87
C MET A 71 -11.51 -3.68 -33.20
N LYS A 72 -12.01 -4.92 -33.25
CA LYS A 72 -12.68 -5.47 -34.43
C LYS A 72 -14.01 -4.75 -34.75
N LYS A 73 -14.72 -4.29 -33.71
CA LYS A 73 -15.96 -3.50 -33.82
C LYS A 73 -15.71 -2.06 -34.26
N LEU A 74 -14.54 -1.50 -33.96
CA LEU A 74 -14.10 -0.18 -34.42
C LEU A 74 -13.59 -0.19 -35.88
N LEU A 75 -13.24 -1.36 -36.42
CA LEU A 75 -12.63 -1.52 -37.76
C LEU A 75 -13.55 -2.11 -38.85
N GLY A 76 -14.83 -2.39 -38.57
CA GLY A 76 -15.75 -2.87 -39.62
C GLY A 76 -17.20 -3.05 -39.18
N GLY A 77 -18.13 -2.43 -39.91
CA GLY A 77 -19.57 -2.59 -39.70
C GLY A 77 -20.24 -3.57 -40.68
N ARG A 78 -21.06 -4.50 -40.17
CA ARG A 78 -22.49 -4.74 -40.50
C ARG A 78 -22.97 -6.12 -40.00
N SER A 79 -23.99 -6.07 -39.13
CA SER A 79 -25.20 -6.90 -38.99
C SER A 79 -25.19 -8.39 -39.42
N GLN A 80 -25.61 -9.29 -38.50
CA GLN A 80 -26.78 -10.19 -38.68
C GLN A 80 -27.47 -10.52 -37.32
N ARG A 81 -28.76 -10.83 -37.39
CA ARG A 81 -29.83 -10.87 -36.36
C ARG A 81 -29.97 -12.24 -35.62
N PRO A 82 -30.77 -12.32 -34.53
CA PRO A 82 -30.82 -13.45 -33.58
C PRO A 82 -32.07 -14.36 -33.71
N VAL A 83 -31.98 -15.64 -33.28
CA VAL A 83 -33.12 -16.54 -32.99
C VAL A 83 -32.65 -17.69 -32.04
N PRO A 84 -33.52 -18.46 -31.33
CA PRO A 84 -34.13 -18.14 -30.03
C PRO A 84 -33.85 -19.17 -28.91
N ARG A 85 -34.27 -18.83 -27.67
CA ARG A 85 -34.41 -19.71 -26.51
C ARG A 85 -35.43 -20.84 -26.75
N SER A 86 -35.17 -22.05 -26.23
CA SER A 86 -36.20 -23.06 -25.94
C SER A 86 -36.12 -23.56 -24.50
N THR A 87 -37.21 -23.30 -23.79
CA THR A 87 -37.62 -23.82 -22.48
C THR A 87 -38.20 -25.24 -22.60
N ARG A 88 -37.98 -26.10 -21.61
CA ARG A 88 -38.87 -27.20 -21.12
C ARG A 88 -38.21 -27.79 -19.86
N THR A 89 -38.61 -27.47 -18.62
CA THR A 89 -39.77 -27.96 -17.85
C THR A 89 -40.06 -29.46 -17.96
N SER A 90 -39.88 -30.18 -16.85
CA SER A 90 -40.83 -31.11 -16.22
C SER A 90 -40.16 -31.72 -14.98
N LEU A 91 -40.52 -31.28 -13.77
CA LEU A 91 -41.53 -31.92 -12.90
C LEU A 91 -41.17 -33.37 -12.52
N TYR A 92 -40.70 -33.54 -11.28
CA TYR A 92 -41.23 -34.57 -10.39
C TYR A 92 -41.73 -33.86 -9.14
N SER A 93 -43.03 -34.00 -8.91
CA SER A 93 -43.83 -33.38 -7.85
C SER A 93 -44.35 -34.45 -6.90
N GLY A 94 -44.46 -34.09 -5.62
CA GLY A 94 -45.20 -34.82 -4.57
C GLY A 94 -44.28 -35.65 -3.68
N LEU A 95 -44.38 -35.64 -2.34
CA LEU A 95 -45.54 -35.36 -1.50
C LEU A 95 -45.10 -35.15 -0.04
N VAL A 96 -45.80 -34.20 0.60
CA VAL A 96 -46.18 -34.15 2.03
C VAL A 96 -45.15 -33.62 3.04
N VAL A 97 -45.27 -32.31 3.25
CA VAL A 97 -45.33 -31.70 4.59
C VAL A 97 -46.51 -32.33 5.35
N ALA A 98 -46.24 -32.99 6.48
CA ALA A 98 -47.05 -33.03 7.71
C ALA A 98 -46.77 -34.31 8.52
N LEU A 99 -45.83 -34.24 9.47
CA LEU A 99 -45.85 -35.06 10.69
C LEU A 99 -44.91 -34.45 11.75
N LEU A 100 -45.28 -33.24 12.17
CA LEU A 100 -44.98 -32.78 13.53
C LEU A 100 -46.08 -33.35 14.43
N ALA A 101 -45.71 -34.18 15.40
CA ALA A 101 -46.12 -34.07 16.80
C ALA A 101 -45.91 -35.40 17.53
N GLY A 102 -45.17 -35.33 18.63
CA GLY A 102 -45.26 -36.30 19.71
C GLY A 102 -44.00 -37.12 19.90
N LEU A 103 -43.11 -36.64 20.78
CA LEU A 103 -42.53 -37.44 21.85
C LEU A 103 -41.93 -36.49 22.91
N PRO A 104 -42.39 -36.55 24.18
CA PRO A 104 -41.89 -35.71 25.26
C PRO A 104 -40.66 -36.32 25.96
N THR A 105 -39.77 -35.43 26.41
CA THR A 105 -38.91 -35.46 27.62
C THR A 105 -38.05 -36.68 27.91
N LEU A 106 -36.72 -36.46 27.96
CA LEU A 106 -35.91 -36.71 29.17
C LEU A 106 -34.73 -35.70 29.18
N ALA A 107 -34.83 -34.71 30.07
CA ALA A 107 -33.81 -33.70 30.30
C ALA A 107 -32.89 -34.14 31.46
N PHE A 108 -31.59 -34.15 31.22
CA PHE A 108 -30.59 -33.97 32.27
C PHE A 108 -30.14 -32.51 32.21
N GLY A 109 -30.39 -31.78 33.30
CA GLY A 109 -30.02 -30.37 33.44
C GLY A 109 -28.51 -30.21 33.56
N GLN A 110 -27.91 -29.66 32.52
CA GLN A 110 -26.63 -28.96 32.59
C GLN A 110 -26.95 -27.49 32.37
N GLU A 111 -26.74 -26.65 33.40
CA GLU A 111 -26.84 -25.20 33.26
C GLU A 111 -25.78 -24.73 32.26
N ALA A 112 -26.20 -24.60 31.01
CA ALA A 112 -25.44 -23.89 30.00
C ALA A 112 -25.51 -22.41 30.35
N VAL A 113 -24.41 -21.85 30.85
CA VAL A 113 -24.21 -20.40 30.88
C VAL A 113 -24.20 -19.95 29.42
N VAL A 114 -25.34 -19.48 28.93
CA VAL A 114 -25.41 -18.77 27.65
C VAL A 114 -24.75 -17.42 27.88
N VAL A 115 -23.46 -17.32 27.52
CA VAL A 115 -22.81 -16.03 27.34
C VAL A 115 -23.47 -15.42 26.11
N VAL A 116 -24.43 -14.53 26.33
CA VAL A 116 -24.97 -13.67 25.27
C VAL A 116 -23.83 -12.73 24.92
N GLU A 117 -23.13 -12.95 23.80
CA GLU A 117 -22.23 -11.94 23.26
C GLU A 117 -23.03 -10.65 23.08
N ALA A 118 -22.66 -9.61 23.84
CA ALA A 118 -23.31 -8.32 23.73
C ALA A 118 -23.11 -7.81 22.31
N VAL A 119 -24.22 -7.47 21.63
CA VAL A 119 -24.16 -6.81 20.32
C VAL A 119 -23.27 -5.58 20.45
N PRO A 120 -22.20 -5.44 19.64
CA PRO A 120 -21.33 -4.28 19.72
C PRO A 120 -22.15 -3.00 19.60
N THR A 121 -22.08 -2.17 20.65
CA THR A 121 -22.70 -0.84 20.64
C THR A 121 -21.64 0.20 20.35
N LEU A 122 -22.04 1.29 19.70
CA LEU A 122 -21.14 2.41 19.42
C LEU A 122 -20.45 2.89 20.70
N ASN A 123 -19.12 3.00 20.65
CA ASN A 123 -18.33 3.63 21.70
C ASN A 123 -17.91 5.04 21.26
N SER A 124 -18.36 6.04 22.01
CA SER A 124 -18.08 7.44 21.69
C SER A 124 -16.59 7.80 21.85
N GLY A 125 -15.88 7.17 22.78
CA GLY A 125 -14.43 7.33 22.97
C GLY A 125 -13.62 6.76 21.81
N ASP A 126 -13.92 5.53 21.40
CA ASP A 126 -13.28 4.90 20.24
C ASP A 126 -13.56 5.71 18.97
N THR A 127 -14.82 6.11 18.77
CA THR A 127 -15.22 6.93 17.62
C THR A 127 -14.50 8.29 17.61
N ALA A 128 -14.42 8.98 18.75
CA ALA A 128 -13.71 10.26 18.85
C ALA A 128 -12.22 10.11 18.54
N TRP A 129 -11.59 9.07 19.08
CA TRP A 129 -10.18 8.77 18.80
C TRP A 129 -9.94 8.49 17.31
N MET A 130 -10.83 7.73 16.66
CA MET A 130 -10.70 7.42 15.24
C MET A 130 -10.94 8.63 14.33
N LEU A 131 -11.87 9.52 14.68
CA LEU A 131 -12.05 10.80 13.97
C LEU A 131 -10.80 11.69 14.08
N THR A 132 -10.24 11.82 15.29
CA THR A 132 -8.99 12.55 15.50
C THR A 132 -7.82 11.92 14.75
N SER A 133 -7.68 10.60 14.82
CA SER A 133 -6.62 9.85 14.13
C SER A 133 -6.72 10.05 12.61
N THR A 134 -7.92 10.00 12.05
CA THR A 134 -8.16 10.28 10.62
C THR A 134 -7.68 11.69 10.24
N ALA A 135 -8.01 12.71 11.04
CA ALA A 135 -7.55 14.08 10.78
C ALA A 135 -6.02 14.22 10.87
N LEU A 136 -5.39 13.55 11.85
CA LEU A 136 -3.94 13.53 12.03
C LEU A 136 -3.23 12.85 10.87
N VAL A 137 -3.75 11.74 10.35
CA VAL A 137 -3.14 11.06 9.19
C VAL A 137 -3.34 11.86 7.90
N LEU A 138 -4.50 12.49 7.70
CA LEU A 138 -4.69 13.40 6.57
C LEU A 138 -3.70 14.58 6.64
N PHE A 139 -3.48 15.12 7.85
CA PHE A 139 -2.50 16.18 8.11
C PHE A 139 -1.07 15.78 7.73
N MET A 140 -0.73 14.48 7.79
CA MET A 140 0.54 13.97 7.30
C MET A 140 0.69 14.16 5.79
N THR A 141 -0.37 14.04 4.99
CA THR A 141 -0.26 14.26 3.53
C THR A 141 -0.37 15.74 3.20
N ILE A 142 -1.42 16.40 3.72
CA ILE A 142 -1.70 17.81 3.49
C ILE A 142 -1.81 18.51 4.85
N PRO A 143 -0.79 19.28 5.28
CA PRO A 143 0.36 19.73 4.49
C PRO A 143 1.68 18.97 4.72
N GLY A 144 1.77 17.99 5.61
CA GLY A 144 3.05 17.44 6.08
C GLY A 144 4.04 16.99 4.99
N LEU A 145 3.66 15.98 4.20
CA LEU A 145 4.46 15.38 3.14
C LEU A 145 4.70 16.39 2.01
N ALA A 146 3.67 17.16 1.67
CA ALA A 146 3.76 18.20 0.66
C ALA A 146 4.86 19.20 1.02
N LEU A 147 4.90 19.71 2.26
CA LEU A 147 5.94 20.63 2.72
C LEU A 147 7.30 19.96 2.85
N PHE A 148 7.34 18.71 3.34
CA PHE A 148 8.58 17.95 3.50
C PHE A 148 9.29 17.82 2.15
N TYR A 149 8.58 17.38 1.11
CA TYR A 149 9.15 17.24 -0.23
C TYR A 149 9.35 18.57 -0.95
N ALA A 150 8.40 19.50 -0.84
CA ALA A 150 8.49 20.80 -1.49
C ALA A 150 9.71 21.59 -1.00
N GLY A 151 10.10 21.50 0.27
CA GLY A 151 11.31 22.13 0.78
C GLY A 151 12.62 21.57 0.21
N MET A 152 12.64 20.29 -0.20
CA MET A 152 13.82 19.57 -0.67
C MET A 152 14.09 19.70 -2.18
N VAL A 153 13.09 20.06 -2.98
CA VAL A 153 13.28 20.29 -4.42
C VAL A 153 13.88 21.67 -4.72
N ARG A 154 14.23 21.94 -5.98
CA ARG A 154 14.62 23.29 -6.42
C ARG A 154 13.40 24.23 -6.45
N SER A 155 13.63 25.53 -6.28
CA SER A 155 12.56 26.54 -6.13
C SER A 155 11.57 26.59 -7.29
N LYS A 156 12.01 26.24 -8.50
CA LYS A 156 11.18 26.16 -9.72
C LYS A 156 10.21 24.96 -9.78
N ASN A 157 10.23 24.11 -8.75
CA ASN A 157 9.44 22.88 -8.66
C ASN A 157 8.66 22.78 -7.32
N VAL A 158 8.72 23.80 -6.47
CA VAL A 158 8.13 23.74 -5.12
C VAL A 158 6.61 23.61 -5.20
N LEU A 159 5.97 24.37 -6.10
CA LEU A 159 4.52 24.37 -6.26
C LEU A 159 4.03 23.05 -6.86
N SER A 160 4.72 22.55 -7.89
CA SER A 160 4.36 21.31 -8.58
C SER A 160 4.31 20.12 -7.61
N VAL A 161 5.25 20.02 -6.66
CA VAL A 161 5.23 18.97 -5.62
C VAL A 161 4.02 19.12 -4.70
N MET A 162 3.68 20.35 -4.28
CA MET A 162 2.50 20.59 -3.44
C MET A 162 1.20 20.25 -4.18
N VAL A 163 1.08 20.66 -5.45
CA VAL A 163 -0.06 20.36 -6.32
C VAL A 163 -0.20 18.86 -6.56
N GLN A 164 0.91 18.14 -6.76
CA GLN A 164 0.89 16.68 -6.90
C GLN A 164 0.32 16.00 -5.64
N CYS A 165 0.78 16.37 -4.45
CA CYS A 165 0.24 15.81 -3.19
C CYS A 165 -1.25 16.13 -2.99
N PHE A 166 -1.66 17.36 -3.34
CA PHE A 166 -3.06 17.77 -3.26
C PHE A 166 -3.95 17.00 -4.26
N ALA A 167 -3.50 16.87 -5.50
CA ALA A 167 -4.23 16.17 -6.56
C ALA A 167 -4.34 14.67 -6.29
N ILE A 168 -3.30 14.04 -5.72
CA ILE A 168 -3.35 12.63 -5.30
C ILE A 168 -4.42 12.43 -4.22
N THR A 169 -4.45 13.30 -3.21
CA THR A 169 -5.50 13.27 -2.18
C THR A 169 -6.90 13.28 -2.80
N ALA A 170 -7.17 14.21 -3.71
CA ALA A 170 -8.46 14.31 -4.38
C ALA A 170 -8.77 13.07 -5.25
N LEU A 171 -7.82 12.66 -6.10
CA LEU A 171 -7.97 11.50 -6.99
C LEU A 171 -8.28 10.23 -6.19
N VAL A 172 -7.45 9.93 -5.19
CA VAL A 172 -7.58 8.70 -4.40
C VAL A 172 -8.86 8.70 -3.58
N THR A 173 -9.28 9.85 -3.03
CA THR A 173 -10.56 9.97 -2.33
C THR A 173 -11.74 9.56 -3.21
N ILE A 174 -11.77 10.03 -4.46
CA ILE A 174 -12.83 9.64 -5.40
C ILE A 174 -12.75 8.15 -5.74
N LEU A 175 -11.56 7.63 -6.06
CA LEU A 175 -11.41 6.20 -6.37
C LEU A 175 -11.79 5.31 -5.18
N TRP A 176 -11.47 5.72 -3.96
CA TRP A 176 -11.80 5.02 -2.72
C TRP A 176 -13.30 4.86 -2.54
N VAL A 177 -14.04 5.97 -2.68
CA VAL A 177 -15.51 5.98 -2.61
C VAL A 177 -16.12 5.14 -3.72
N VAL A 178 -15.63 5.27 -4.96
CA VAL A 178 -16.20 4.54 -6.09
C VAL A 178 -15.99 3.02 -5.94
N TYR A 179 -14.79 2.56 -5.61
CA TYR A 179 -14.52 1.12 -5.46
C TYR A 179 -13.34 0.76 -4.54
N GLY A 180 -12.41 1.68 -4.26
CA GLY A 180 -11.15 1.35 -3.58
C GLY A 180 -11.36 0.77 -2.17
N TYR A 181 -12.32 1.32 -1.41
CA TYR A 181 -12.71 0.75 -0.11
C TYR A 181 -13.21 -0.69 -0.25
N SER A 182 -14.08 -0.93 -1.25
CA SER A 182 -14.65 -2.25 -1.51
C SER A 182 -13.59 -3.28 -1.91
N LEU A 183 -12.63 -2.91 -2.75
CA LEU A 183 -11.55 -3.82 -3.16
C LEU A 183 -10.59 -4.15 -2.01
N ALA A 184 -10.38 -3.21 -1.09
CA ALA A 184 -9.48 -3.41 0.05
C ALA A 184 -10.16 -4.17 1.21
N PHE A 185 -11.41 -3.85 1.54
CA PHE A 185 -12.08 -4.29 2.78
C PHE A 185 -13.44 -4.96 2.58
N GLY A 186 -13.96 -5.03 1.35
CA GLY A 186 -15.21 -5.72 1.06
C GLY A 186 -15.03 -7.24 0.99
N ASP A 187 -16.14 -7.97 1.10
CA ASP A 187 -16.18 -9.43 0.93
C ASP A 187 -15.84 -9.83 -0.51
N GLY A 188 -14.74 -10.56 -0.68
CA GLY A 188 -14.26 -11.10 -1.95
C GLY A 188 -14.94 -12.39 -2.39
N GLY A 189 -15.77 -13.00 -1.55
CA GLY A 189 -16.39 -14.30 -1.81
C GLY A 189 -15.33 -15.37 -2.10
N SER A 190 -15.37 -15.99 -3.28
CA SER A 190 -14.35 -16.97 -3.68
C SER A 190 -12.95 -16.37 -3.88
N MET A 191 -12.83 -15.05 -3.99
CA MET A 191 -11.58 -14.31 -4.16
C MET A 191 -11.09 -13.65 -2.87
N GLN A 192 -11.72 -13.90 -1.72
CA GLN A 192 -11.40 -13.30 -0.41
C GLN A 192 -9.93 -13.42 0.00
N GLN A 193 -9.21 -14.42 -0.50
CA GLN A 193 -7.78 -14.54 -0.21
C GLN A 193 -6.95 -13.48 -0.95
N TRP A 194 -7.47 -12.84 -1.98
CA TRP A 194 -6.71 -12.08 -2.98
C TRP A 194 -7.19 -10.65 -3.19
N ILE A 195 -8.51 -10.42 -3.16
CA ILE A 195 -9.08 -9.09 -3.34
C ILE A 195 -10.52 -9.07 -2.84
N GLY A 196 -10.95 -7.91 -2.32
CA GLY A 196 -12.33 -7.68 -1.95
C GLY A 196 -13.24 -7.58 -3.19
N GLY A 197 -14.54 -7.78 -2.95
CA GLY A 197 -15.57 -7.65 -3.97
C GLY A 197 -15.92 -6.21 -4.29
N LEU A 198 -16.98 -6.01 -5.08
CA LEU A 198 -17.53 -4.69 -5.41
C LEU A 198 -18.80 -4.36 -4.61
N GLY A 199 -19.16 -5.16 -3.62
CA GLY A 199 -20.39 -5.00 -2.82
C GLY A 199 -20.46 -3.74 -1.97
N LYS A 200 -19.33 -3.08 -1.70
CA LYS A 200 -19.24 -1.79 -1.00
C LYS A 200 -18.90 -0.62 -1.95
N SER A 201 -19.02 -0.82 -3.26
CA SER A 201 -18.78 0.25 -4.24
C SER A 201 -19.73 1.41 -3.99
N PHE A 202 -19.28 2.65 -4.20
CA PHE A 202 -20.02 3.87 -3.86
C PHE A 202 -20.43 3.94 -2.38
N MET A 203 -19.68 3.26 -1.49
CA MET A 203 -19.98 3.16 -0.06
C MET A 203 -21.32 2.48 0.23
N ASP A 204 -21.76 1.55 -0.64
CA ASP A 204 -23.01 0.82 -0.44
C ASP A 204 -23.04 0.08 0.90
N GLY A 205 -24.17 0.16 1.60
CA GLY A 205 -24.33 -0.37 2.97
C GLY A 205 -23.61 0.40 4.08
N VAL A 206 -22.82 1.43 3.78
CA VAL A 206 -22.10 2.25 4.77
C VAL A 206 -22.94 3.48 5.14
N GLY A 207 -23.87 3.31 6.08
CA GLY A 207 -24.78 4.35 6.56
C GLY A 207 -24.37 5.00 7.88
N VAL A 208 -25.12 6.02 8.30
CA VAL A 208 -24.90 6.76 9.57
C VAL A 208 -24.91 5.84 10.80
N ASN A 209 -25.75 4.80 10.79
CA ASN A 209 -25.90 3.86 11.90
C ASN A 209 -25.16 2.53 11.68
N THR A 210 -24.38 2.40 10.60
CA THR A 210 -23.65 1.16 10.30
C THR A 210 -22.35 1.15 11.11
N LEU A 211 -22.22 0.15 12.00
CA LEU A 211 -20.96 -0.16 12.67
C LEU A 211 -20.11 -1.06 11.79
N LEU A 212 -18.79 -0.95 11.93
CA LEU A 212 -17.87 -1.93 11.37
C LEU A 212 -18.14 -3.29 12.05
N ASP A 213 -18.19 -4.36 11.26
CA ASP A 213 -18.52 -5.71 11.76
C ASP A 213 -17.59 -6.11 12.93
N GLY A 214 -18.20 -6.52 14.04
CA GLY A 214 -17.47 -6.91 15.25
C GLY A 214 -16.77 -5.77 16.00
N SER A 215 -17.07 -4.51 15.68
CA SER A 215 -16.41 -3.34 16.24
C SER A 215 -17.38 -2.34 16.89
N THR A 216 -16.83 -1.40 17.66
CA THR A 216 -17.54 -0.33 18.36
C THR A 216 -17.53 1.01 17.61
N ILE A 217 -16.90 1.07 16.44
CA ILE A 217 -16.77 2.28 15.62
C ILE A 217 -17.66 2.22 14.37
N PRO A 218 -18.18 3.37 13.88
CA PRO A 218 -18.88 3.42 12.60
C PRO A 218 -18.02 2.95 11.43
N GLU A 219 -18.59 2.18 10.50
CA GLU A 219 -17.89 1.71 9.30
C GLU A 219 -17.43 2.89 8.42
N SER A 220 -18.21 3.97 8.39
CA SER A 220 -17.82 5.21 7.70
C SER A 220 -16.53 5.82 8.26
N VAL A 221 -16.34 5.78 9.58
CA VAL A 221 -15.12 6.30 10.24
C VAL A 221 -13.93 5.38 9.94
N PHE A 222 -14.12 4.07 9.98
CA PHE A 222 -13.08 3.12 9.57
C PHE A 222 -12.67 3.33 8.10
N SER A 223 -13.63 3.48 7.20
CA SER A 223 -13.36 3.72 5.77
C SER A 223 -12.59 5.02 5.56
N MET A 224 -12.95 6.11 6.25
CA MET A 224 -12.24 7.39 6.15
C MET A 224 -10.85 7.32 6.79
N PHE A 225 -10.67 6.59 7.89
CA PHE A 225 -9.35 6.34 8.46
C PHE A 225 -8.46 5.62 7.44
N GLN A 226 -8.92 4.50 6.87
CA GLN A 226 -8.18 3.73 5.87
C GLN A 226 -7.92 4.49 4.56
N LEU A 227 -8.84 5.38 4.15
CA LEU A 227 -8.65 6.28 3.02
C LEU A 227 -7.37 7.10 3.18
N THR A 228 -7.05 7.57 4.39
CA THR A 228 -5.86 8.40 4.60
C THR A 228 -4.54 7.63 4.35
N PHE A 229 -4.53 6.32 4.61
CA PHE A 229 -3.41 5.42 4.26
C PHE A 229 -3.35 5.22 2.74
N ALA A 230 -4.51 5.04 2.10
CA ALA A 230 -4.62 4.91 0.66
C ALA A 230 -4.15 6.18 -0.08
N ILE A 231 -4.37 7.36 0.51
CA ILE A 231 -3.91 8.66 -0.01
C ILE A 231 -2.39 8.80 0.14
N ILE A 232 -1.86 8.61 1.34
CA ILE A 232 -0.45 8.93 1.61
C ILE A 232 0.49 7.97 0.87
N THR A 233 0.11 6.70 0.70
CA THR A 233 0.96 5.67 0.08
C THR A 233 1.46 6.04 -1.33
N PRO A 234 0.59 6.33 -2.32
CA PRO A 234 1.04 6.81 -3.63
C PRO A 234 1.66 8.21 -3.56
N ALA A 235 1.26 9.07 -2.61
CA ALA A 235 1.87 10.39 -2.44
C ALA A 235 3.34 10.31 -2.03
N LEU A 236 3.74 9.30 -1.24
CA LEU A 236 5.13 9.05 -0.89
C LEU A 236 6.02 8.85 -2.12
N VAL A 237 5.48 8.25 -3.19
CA VAL A 237 6.21 7.95 -4.43
C VAL A 237 6.61 9.22 -5.19
N VAL A 238 5.93 10.34 -4.96
CA VAL A 238 6.23 11.65 -5.58
C VAL A 238 7.68 12.05 -5.38
N GLY A 239 8.23 11.80 -4.19
CA GLY A 239 9.60 12.16 -3.89
C GLY A 239 10.63 11.43 -4.77
N ALA A 240 10.32 10.30 -5.38
CA ALA A 240 11.26 9.55 -6.20
C ALA A 240 11.44 10.14 -7.60
N PHE A 241 10.35 10.60 -8.19
CA PHE A 241 10.30 11.17 -9.54
C PHE A 241 10.25 12.70 -9.57
N ALA A 242 10.42 13.35 -8.42
CA ALA A 242 10.34 14.79 -8.28
C ALA A 242 11.14 15.51 -9.38
N GLU A 243 10.56 16.61 -9.88
CA GLU A 243 11.15 17.53 -10.88
C GLU A 243 11.23 17.02 -12.32
N ARG A 244 10.67 15.84 -12.66
CA ARG A 244 10.77 15.32 -14.05
C ARG A 244 9.59 14.51 -14.60
N MET A 245 8.59 14.17 -13.78
CA MET A 245 7.40 13.45 -14.26
C MET A 245 6.34 14.40 -14.80
N LYS A 246 5.68 14.05 -15.91
CA LYS A 246 4.48 14.77 -16.38
C LYS A 246 3.36 14.64 -15.35
N PHE A 247 2.63 15.72 -15.09
CA PHE A 247 1.50 15.71 -14.15
C PHE A 247 0.40 14.72 -14.57
N SER A 248 0.08 14.65 -15.86
CA SER A 248 -0.89 13.68 -16.38
C SER A 248 -0.45 12.23 -16.22
N ALA A 249 0.83 11.93 -16.47
CA ALA A 249 1.40 10.60 -16.26
C ALA A 249 1.35 10.21 -14.77
N MET A 250 1.62 11.17 -13.88
CA MET A 250 1.49 10.97 -12.43
C MET A 250 0.06 10.59 -12.06
N LEU A 251 -0.96 11.33 -12.50
CA LEU A 251 -2.36 11.02 -12.18
C LEU A 251 -2.77 9.61 -12.64
N TRP A 252 -2.41 9.24 -13.87
CA TRP A 252 -2.69 7.90 -14.39
C TRP A 252 -1.95 6.81 -13.62
N PHE A 253 -0.67 7.02 -13.33
CA PHE A 253 0.12 6.08 -12.54
C PHE A 253 -0.51 5.91 -11.16
N MET A 254 -0.81 6.97 -10.41
CA MET A 254 -1.37 6.86 -9.06
C MET A 254 -2.75 6.23 -9.03
N GLY A 255 -3.64 6.57 -9.96
CA GLY A 255 -4.98 5.99 -10.02
C GLY A 255 -4.96 4.48 -10.32
N LEU A 256 -4.14 4.08 -11.30
CA LEU A 256 -3.96 2.66 -11.62
C LEU A 256 -3.24 1.92 -10.50
N TRP A 257 -2.24 2.55 -9.89
CA TRP A 257 -1.43 1.94 -8.85
C TRP A 257 -2.22 1.70 -7.56
N VAL A 258 -3.07 2.65 -7.14
CA VAL A 258 -3.95 2.42 -5.98
C VAL A 258 -4.90 1.24 -6.23
N THR A 259 -5.37 1.08 -7.45
CA THR A 259 -6.30 0.01 -7.83
C THR A 259 -5.63 -1.37 -7.89
N PHE A 260 -4.48 -1.47 -8.55
CA PHE A 260 -3.84 -2.75 -8.86
C PHE A 260 -2.71 -3.13 -7.90
N VAL A 261 -2.23 -2.20 -7.08
CA VAL A 261 -1.12 -2.43 -6.15
C VAL A 261 -1.56 -2.21 -4.71
N TYR A 262 -2.02 -1.00 -4.37
CA TYR A 262 -2.40 -0.68 -2.99
C TYR A 262 -3.57 -1.54 -2.51
N ALA A 263 -4.71 -1.53 -3.22
CA ALA A 263 -5.91 -2.23 -2.76
C ALA A 263 -5.70 -3.75 -2.59
N PRO A 264 -5.04 -4.48 -3.51
CA PRO A 264 -4.72 -5.90 -3.30
C PRO A 264 -3.83 -6.12 -2.09
N ILE A 265 -2.74 -5.36 -1.91
CA ILE A 265 -1.84 -5.54 -0.77
C ILE A 265 -2.55 -5.19 0.56
N ALA A 266 -3.34 -4.13 0.59
CA ALA A 266 -4.17 -3.78 1.75
C ALA A 266 -5.14 -4.92 2.07
N HIS A 267 -5.76 -5.55 1.06
CA HIS A 267 -6.64 -6.69 1.26
C HIS A 267 -5.89 -7.91 1.81
N TRP A 268 -4.71 -8.22 1.26
CA TRP A 268 -3.90 -9.36 1.69
C TRP A 268 -3.53 -9.29 3.17
N VAL A 269 -3.24 -8.08 3.66
CA VAL A 269 -2.71 -7.85 5.01
C VAL A 269 -3.80 -7.46 6.01
N TRP A 270 -4.80 -6.67 5.61
CA TRP A 270 -5.81 -6.11 6.51
C TRP A 270 -7.25 -6.48 6.16
N GLY A 271 -7.54 -6.76 4.88
CA GLY A 271 -8.89 -7.05 4.40
C GLY A 271 -9.33 -8.51 4.54
N GLY A 272 -8.61 -9.32 5.35
CA GLY A 272 -8.90 -10.75 5.52
C GLY A 272 -8.37 -11.64 4.39
N GLY A 273 -7.28 -11.21 3.73
CA GLY A 273 -6.61 -12.00 2.71
C GLY A 273 -5.49 -12.90 3.25
N TRP A 274 -4.78 -13.54 2.33
CA TRP A 274 -3.88 -14.66 2.64
C TRP A 274 -2.64 -14.33 3.49
N LEU A 275 -2.12 -13.09 3.48
CA LEU A 275 -0.99 -12.71 4.32
C LEU A 275 -1.43 -12.54 5.79
N SER A 276 -2.64 -12.03 6.01
CA SER A 276 -3.28 -12.00 7.32
C SER A 276 -3.47 -13.43 7.86
N ASP A 277 -4.05 -14.32 7.06
CA ASP A 277 -4.28 -15.72 7.43
C ASP A 277 -2.98 -16.50 7.72
N MET A 278 -1.89 -16.17 7.01
CA MET A 278 -0.57 -16.71 7.29
C MET A 278 -0.03 -16.26 8.67
N GLY A 279 -0.51 -15.12 9.18
CA GLY A 279 -0.08 -14.49 10.42
C GLY A 279 1.09 -13.53 10.23
N VAL A 280 1.15 -12.84 9.09
CA VAL A 280 2.05 -11.68 8.93
C VAL A 280 1.55 -10.55 9.83
N LEU A 281 2.45 -10.02 10.65
CA LEU A 281 2.18 -8.90 11.54
C LEU A 281 2.54 -7.60 10.85
N ASP A 282 1.54 -6.76 10.64
CA ASP A 282 1.70 -5.41 10.12
C ASP A 282 0.63 -4.48 10.70
N PHE A 283 0.96 -3.86 11.83
CA PHE A 283 -0.02 -3.12 12.64
C PHE A 283 -0.59 -1.89 11.92
N ALA A 284 0.28 -1.08 11.32
CA ALA A 284 -0.09 0.19 10.70
C ALA A 284 0.46 0.37 9.27
N GLY A 285 1.14 -0.62 8.67
CA GLY A 285 1.42 -0.59 7.23
C GLY A 285 2.90 -0.46 6.87
N GLY A 286 3.78 -1.15 7.58
CA GLY A 286 5.15 -1.36 7.11
C GLY A 286 5.17 -1.98 5.72
N THR A 287 4.35 -3.01 5.50
CA THR A 287 4.22 -3.70 4.22
C THR A 287 3.28 -2.95 3.29
N VAL A 288 2.07 -2.63 3.76
CA VAL A 288 1.00 -2.05 2.92
C VAL A 288 1.35 -0.65 2.40
N VAL A 289 2.00 0.17 3.23
CA VAL A 289 2.33 1.56 2.91
C VAL A 289 3.81 1.69 2.53
N HIS A 290 4.73 1.37 3.44
CA HIS A 290 6.12 1.84 3.29
C HIS A 290 6.96 1.02 2.33
N ILE A 291 6.99 -0.32 2.47
CA ILE A 291 7.67 -1.20 1.52
C ILE A 291 7.03 -1.03 0.13
N ASN A 292 5.71 -1.00 0.08
CA ASN A 292 4.96 -0.80 -1.16
C ASN A 292 5.33 0.52 -1.85
N ALA A 293 5.18 1.67 -1.20
CA ALA A 293 5.52 2.95 -1.78
C ALA A 293 7.02 3.05 -2.14
N GLY A 294 7.91 2.58 -1.26
CA GLY A 294 9.35 2.66 -1.48
C GLY A 294 9.84 1.83 -2.67
N ILE A 295 9.24 0.66 -2.93
CA ILE A 295 9.56 -0.15 -4.11
C ILE A 295 8.97 0.46 -5.38
N ALA A 296 7.73 0.97 -5.33
CA ALA A 296 7.15 1.71 -6.45
C ALA A 296 7.99 2.96 -6.81
N ALA A 297 8.50 3.66 -5.80
CA ALA A 297 9.46 4.76 -5.92
C ALA A 297 10.74 4.34 -6.62
N LEU A 298 11.37 3.24 -6.21
CA LEU A 298 12.57 2.75 -6.87
C LEU A 298 12.32 2.44 -8.36
N VAL A 299 11.23 1.75 -8.67
CA VAL A 299 10.87 1.42 -10.06
C VAL A 299 10.62 2.69 -10.87
N ALA A 300 9.85 3.64 -10.34
CA ALA A 300 9.60 4.92 -11.00
C ALA A 300 10.90 5.70 -11.25
N ALA A 301 11.78 5.79 -10.25
CA ALA A 301 13.06 6.48 -10.37
C ALA A 301 13.97 5.85 -11.45
N LEU A 302 14.01 4.52 -11.53
CA LEU A 302 14.77 3.79 -12.54
C LEU A 302 14.19 3.98 -13.94
N MET A 303 12.87 3.92 -14.10
CA MET A 303 12.21 4.06 -15.40
C MET A 303 12.24 5.48 -15.96
N LEU A 304 12.08 6.51 -15.12
CA LEU A 304 12.22 7.90 -15.57
C LEU A 304 13.69 8.28 -15.82
N GLY A 305 14.63 7.58 -15.19
CA GLY A 305 16.04 7.91 -15.21
C GLY A 305 16.39 9.13 -14.35
N LYS A 306 17.64 9.59 -14.47
CA LYS A 306 18.23 10.64 -13.62
C LYS A 306 17.78 12.04 -14.03
N ARG A 307 17.59 12.96 -13.07
CA ARG A 307 17.40 14.40 -13.35
C ARG A 307 18.61 14.96 -14.11
N LYS A 308 18.37 15.97 -14.95
CA LYS A 308 19.39 16.68 -15.71
C LYS A 308 20.41 17.28 -14.75
N GLY A 309 21.68 16.90 -14.95
CA GLY A 309 22.80 17.29 -14.11
C GLY A 309 23.17 16.30 -13.00
N TYR A 310 22.33 15.34 -12.64
CA TYR A 310 22.67 14.37 -11.58
C TYR A 310 23.77 13.37 -12.05
N PRO A 311 24.79 13.06 -11.23
CA PRO A 311 25.09 13.57 -9.89
C PRO A 311 26.09 14.76 -9.88
N LYS A 312 26.40 15.32 -11.05
CA LYS A 312 27.47 16.32 -11.26
C LYS A 312 27.08 17.73 -10.81
N THR A 313 25.81 18.08 -10.92
CA THR A 313 25.26 19.39 -10.54
C THR A 313 24.59 19.29 -9.19
N THR A 314 24.98 20.16 -8.26
CA THR A 314 24.36 20.27 -6.94
C THR A 314 22.89 20.67 -7.08
N MET A 315 21.98 19.86 -6.55
CA MET A 315 20.55 20.14 -6.48
C MET A 315 20.18 20.48 -5.04
N ALA A 316 20.51 21.70 -4.61
CA ALA A 316 20.30 22.12 -3.23
C ALA A 316 18.80 22.30 -2.93
N PRO A 317 18.34 21.91 -1.72
CA PRO A 317 16.99 22.24 -1.22
C PRO A 317 16.71 23.73 -1.28
N ASN A 318 15.52 24.12 -1.73
CA ASN A 318 15.13 25.53 -1.75
C ASN A 318 14.83 26.09 -0.36
N ASN A 319 14.26 25.28 0.54
CA ASN A 319 13.86 25.73 1.86
C ASN A 319 13.86 24.59 2.90
N MET A 320 14.94 24.54 3.69
CA MET A 320 15.06 23.56 4.77
C MET A 320 14.09 23.79 5.92
N VAL A 321 13.60 25.02 6.12
CA VAL A 321 12.58 25.29 7.15
C VAL A 321 11.27 24.61 6.78
N LEU A 322 10.84 24.70 5.51
CA LEU A 322 9.65 23.97 5.04
C LEU A 322 9.82 22.46 5.20
N THR A 323 11.01 21.95 4.90
CA THR A 323 11.33 20.52 5.09
C THR A 323 11.14 20.13 6.56
N VAL A 324 11.70 20.88 7.51
CA VAL A 324 11.57 20.58 8.94
C VAL A 324 10.14 20.74 9.45
N VAL A 325 9.39 21.74 8.97
CA VAL A 325 7.96 21.90 9.29
C VAL A 325 7.18 20.69 8.80
N GLY A 326 7.37 20.26 7.55
CA GLY A 326 6.74 19.07 7.00
C GLY A 326 7.06 17.81 7.78
N ALA A 327 8.34 17.59 8.11
CA ALA A 327 8.76 16.45 8.94
C ALA A 327 8.14 16.46 10.35
N SER A 328 8.00 17.66 10.95
CA SER A 328 7.34 17.81 12.25
C SER A 328 5.85 17.45 12.18
N MET A 329 5.18 17.84 11.10
CA MET A 329 3.78 17.47 10.84
C MET A 329 3.62 15.97 10.59
N LEU A 330 4.56 15.35 9.87
CA LEU A 330 4.60 13.91 9.69
C LEU A 330 4.74 13.20 11.06
N TRP A 331 5.64 13.67 11.92
CA TRP A 331 5.81 13.10 13.27
C TRP A 331 4.54 13.19 14.10
N VAL A 332 3.94 14.38 14.22
CA VAL A 332 2.70 14.57 14.98
C VAL A 332 1.54 13.75 14.39
N GLY A 333 1.38 13.78 13.08
CA GLY A 333 0.33 13.02 12.40
C GLY A 333 0.48 11.51 12.56
N TRP A 334 1.70 11.01 12.70
CA TRP A 334 1.98 9.59 12.89
C TRP A 334 1.42 9.02 14.19
N PHE A 335 1.09 9.86 15.17
CA PHE A 335 0.36 9.39 16.35
C PHE A 335 -1.03 8.89 15.97
N GLY A 336 -1.75 9.60 15.08
CA GLY A 336 -2.99 9.10 14.50
C GLY A 336 -2.76 7.87 13.60
N PHE A 337 -1.63 7.82 12.90
CA PHE A 337 -1.29 6.69 12.01
C PHE A 337 -1.09 5.40 12.80
N ASN A 338 -0.19 5.38 13.78
CA ASN A 338 0.13 4.17 14.53
C ASN A 338 -0.88 3.90 15.64
N ALA A 339 -1.15 4.87 16.53
CA ALA A 339 -2.06 4.60 17.65
C ALA A 339 -3.54 4.52 17.21
N GLY A 340 -3.91 5.15 16.09
CA GLY A 340 -5.22 4.94 15.47
C GLY A 340 -5.41 3.53 14.89
N SER A 341 -4.34 2.84 14.48
CA SER A 341 -4.41 1.46 13.99
C SER A 341 -4.80 0.42 15.06
N ALA A 342 -4.89 0.82 16.34
CA ALA A 342 -5.52 0.00 17.37
C ALA A 342 -7.05 -0.11 17.18
N LEU A 343 -7.66 0.81 16.42
CA LEU A 343 -9.11 0.92 16.18
C LEU A 343 -9.96 1.11 17.45
N ALA A 344 -9.32 1.46 18.56
CA ALA A 344 -9.92 1.67 19.88
C ALA A 344 -9.11 2.70 20.69
N ALA A 345 -9.75 3.29 21.70
CA ALA A 345 -9.11 4.17 22.68
C ALA A 345 -8.70 3.36 23.92
N ASP A 346 -7.66 2.54 23.79
CA ASP A 346 -7.28 1.53 24.78
C ASP A 346 -5.77 1.52 25.13
N GLY A 347 -5.35 0.51 25.91
CA GLY A 347 -3.94 0.32 26.27
C GLY A 347 -3.03 0.02 25.06
N THR A 348 -3.56 -0.61 24.02
CA THR A 348 -2.83 -0.90 22.77
C THR A 348 -2.52 0.40 22.04
N ALA A 349 -3.50 1.29 21.90
CA ALA A 349 -3.31 2.63 21.34
C ALA A 349 -2.28 3.43 22.16
N GLY A 350 -2.37 3.39 23.49
CA GLY A 350 -1.43 4.05 24.40
C GLY A 350 0.02 3.56 24.22
N MET A 351 0.23 2.24 24.12
CA MET A 351 1.55 1.68 23.88
C MET A 351 2.07 2.00 22.48
N ALA A 352 1.22 1.89 21.45
CA ALA A 352 1.56 2.23 20.07
C ALA A 352 2.06 3.69 19.95
N MET A 353 1.41 4.62 20.66
CA MET A 353 1.86 6.01 20.76
C MET A 353 3.24 6.13 21.40
N ALA A 354 3.47 5.44 22.53
CA ALA A 354 4.72 5.48 23.27
C ALA A 354 5.90 4.94 22.43
N VAL A 355 5.74 3.76 21.81
CA VAL A 355 6.80 3.17 20.99
C VAL A 355 7.06 3.97 19.72
N THR A 356 6.03 4.61 19.15
CA THR A 356 6.20 5.53 18.02
C THR A 356 7.13 6.68 18.38
N GLN A 357 6.92 7.33 19.53
CA GLN A 357 7.78 8.41 19.99
C GLN A 357 9.23 7.94 20.24
N ILE A 358 9.39 6.79 20.90
CA ILE A 358 10.71 6.26 21.27
C ILE A 358 11.52 5.89 20.03
N ALA A 359 10.94 5.13 19.10
CA ALA A 359 11.64 4.70 17.89
C ALA A 359 12.04 5.90 17.01
N THR A 360 11.17 6.90 16.91
CA THR A 360 11.42 8.12 16.14
C THR A 360 12.58 8.92 16.70
N ALA A 361 12.59 9.15 18.01
CA ALA A 361 13.69 9.86 18.66
C ALA A 361 15.02 9.09 18.52
N ALA A 362 14.99 7.77 18.67
CA ALA A 362 16.17 6.91 18.51
C ALA A 362 16.72 6.93 17.08
N ALA A 363 15.85 6.90 16.07
CA ALA A 363 16.24 6.97 14.67
C ALA A 363 16.80 8.34 14.28
N ALA A 364 16.15 9.43 14.72
CA ALA A 364 16.65 10.79 14.49
C ALA A 364 18.05 10.99 15.08
N LEU A 365 18.27 10.56 16.33
CA LEU A 365 19.58 10.66 16.97
C LEU A 365 20.62 9.76 16.32
N SER A 366 20.29 8.50 16.03
CA SER A 366 21.25 7.56 15.40
C SER A 366 21.64 8.01 13.99
N TRP A 367 20.70 8.50 13.18
CA TRP A 367 21.01 9.10 11.89
C TRP A 367 21.90 10.33 12.06
N MET A 368 21.54 11.26 12.94
CA MET A 368 22.32 12.48 13.19
C MET A 368 23.76 12.14 13.61
N PHE A 369 23.96 11.22 14.55
CA PHE A 369 25.30 10.83 14.99
C PHE A 369 26.09 10.17 13.87
N PHE A 370 25.47 9.30 13.08
CA PHE A 370 26.15 8.62 11.98
C PHE A 370 26.51 9.56 10.82
N GLU A 371 25.64 10.50 10.49
CA GLU A 371 25.92 11.59 9.57
C GLU A 371 27.04 12.49 10.12
N TRP A 372 26.99 12.85 11.39
CA TRP A 372 27.99 13.71 12.01
C TRP A 372 29.38 13.03 11.98
N MET A 373 29.47 11.75 12.31
CA MET A 373 30.74 11.01 12.23
C MET A 373 31.32 10.95 10.81
N SER A 374 30.46 10.93 9.77
CA SER A 374 30.89 10.78 8.38
C SER A 374 31.12 12.11 7.65
N HIS A 375 30.41 13.16 8.03
CA HIS A 375 30.40 14.47 7.35
C HIS A 375 30.87 15.64 8.25
N GLY A 376 31.17 15.40 9.52
CA GLY A 376 31.75 16.38 10.44
C GLY A 376 30.77 17.36 11.07
N LYS A 377 29.51 17.41 10.61
CA LYS A 377 28.45 18.27 11.17
C LYS A 377 27.09 17.56 11.15
N PRO A 378 26.23 17.76 12.16
CA PRO A 378 24.84 17.34 12.09
C PRO A 378 24.05 18.24 11.14
N SER A 379 23.12 17.67 10.36
CA SER A 379 22.25 18.44 9.48
C SER A 379 20.77 18.37 9.89
N ALA A 380 20.02 19.45 9.62
CA ALA A 380 18.58 19.49 9.82
C ALA A 380 17.86 18.46 8.93
N LEU A 381 18.36 18.26 7.70
CA LEU A 381 17.83 17.25 6.78
C LEU A 381 18.03 15.84 7.36
N GLY A 382 19.22 15.54 7.86
CA GLY A 382 19.53 14.24 8.46
C GLY A 382 18.68 13.93 9.68
N LEU A 383 18.46 14.92 10.56
CA LEU A 383 17.52 14.77 11.69
C LEU A 383 16.08 14.50 11.22
N ALA A 384 15.60 15.26 10.23
CA ALA A 384 14.25 15.10 9.68
C ALA A 384 14.07 13.73 8.99
N SER A 385 15.00 13.33 8.13
CA SER A 385 15.01 12.01 7.47
C SER A 385 15.15 10.87 8.46
N GLY A 386 15.98 11.02 9.49
CA GLY A 386 16.12 10.05 10.58
C GLY A 386 14.84 9.88 11.38
N ALA A 387 14.14 10.96 11.69
CA ALA A 387 12.82 10.89 12.34
C ALA A 387 11.83 10.09 11.46
N VAL A 388 11.71 10.44 10.17
CA VAL A 388 10.84 9.69 9.25
C VAL A 388 11.24 8.21 9.16
N ALA A 389 12.54 7.89 9.13
CA ALA A 389 13.00 6.50 9.11
C ALA A 389 12.55 5.71 10.35
N GLY A 390 12.60 6.32 11.54
CA GLY A 390 12.12 5.68 12.78
C GLY A 390 10.60 5.47 12.78
N LEU A 391 9.86 6.47 12.33
CA LEU A 391 8.40 6.42 12.17
C LEU A 391 7.98 5.30 11.20
N VAL A 392 8.66 5.21 10.06
CA VAL A 392 8.47 4.12 9.09
C VAL A 392 8.74 2.76 9.73
N ALA A 393 9.90 2.60 10.38
CA ALA A 393 10.32 1.28 10.86
C ALA A 393 9.48 0.77 12.04
N ILE A 394 8.96 1.66 12.91
CA ILE A 394 8.10 1.24 14.01
C ILE A 394 6.66 0.97 13.56
N THR A 395 6.25 1.47 12.40
CA THR A 395 4.88 1.31 11.86
C THR A 395 4.34 -0.13 11.92
N PRO A 396 4.99 -1.16 11.33
CA PRO A 396 4.48 -2.52 11.38
C PRO A 396 4.52 -3.15 12.77
N ALA A 397 5.34 -2.61 13.68
CA ALA A 397 5.64 -3.15 15.00
C ALA A 397 4.84 -2.52 16.14
N SER A 398 4.28 -1.33 15.93
CA SER A 398 3.87 -0.42 17.01
C SER A 398 2.81 -0.98 17.96
N GLY A 399 1.90 -1.84 17.49
CA GLY A 399 0.93 -2.54 18.35
C GLY A 399 1.40 -3.85 18.96
N PHE A 400 2.64 -4.27 18.68
CA PHE A 400 3.14 -5.61 19.05
C PHE A 400 4.37 -5.57 19.95
N VAL A 401 5.11 -4.48 19.98
CA VAL A 401 6.42 -4.39 20.65
C VAL A 401 6.39 -3.43 21.84
N GLY A 402 7.30 -3.63 22.79
CA GLY A 402 7.50 -2.72 23.92
C GLY A 402 8.59 -1.66 23.67
N PRO A 403 8.83 -0.77 24.67
CA PRO A 403 9.79 0.33 24.58
C PRO A 403 11.22 -0.06 24.18
N ILE A 404 11.72 -1.21 24.66
CA ILE A 404 13.08 -1.68 24.34
C ILE A 404 13.19 -2.09 22.86
N GLY A 405 12.18 -2.80 22.35
CA GLY A 405 12.10 -3.12 20.93
C GLY A 405 12.01 -1.86 20.07
N ALA A 406 11.24 -0.87 20.51
CA ALA A 406 11.13 0.41 19.82
C ALA A 406 12.47 1.14 19.69
N LEU A 407 13.27 1.17 20.78
CA LEU A 407 14.61 1.76 20.78
C LEU A 407 15.53 1.04 19.77
N ALA A 408 15.53 -0.29 19.79
CA ALA A 408 16.35 -1.10 18.89
C ALA A 408 15.95 -0.93 17.41
N ILE A 409 14.64 -0.94 17.12
CA ILE A 409 14.09 -0.70 15.78
C ILE A 409 14.49 0.70 15.29
N GLY A 410 14.33 1.73 16.13
CA GLY A 410 14.69 3.10 15.80
C GLY A 410 16.17 3.26 15.47
N VAL A 411 17.08 2.71 16.30
CA VAL A 411 18.53 2.74 16.02
C VAL A 411 18.86 2.01 14.71
N ALA A 412 18.29 0.81 14.50
CA ALA A 412 18.51 0.05 13.28
C ALA A 412 18.04 0.81 12.04
N ALA A 413 16.89 1.48 12.12
CA ALA A 413 16.33 2.28 11.03
C ALA A 413 17.18 3.52 10.74
N GLY A 414 17.59 4.28 11.76
CA GLY A 414 18.41 5.48 11.55
C GLY A 414 19.74 5.17 10.88
N VAL A 415 20.39 4.06 11.24
CA VAL A 415 21.63 3.62 10.58
C VAL A 415 21.37 3.02 9.20
N GLY A 416 20.43 2.08 9.09
CA GLY A 416 20.15 1.36 7.84
C GLY A 416 19.64 2.26 6.73
N CYS A 417 18.69 3.14 7.04
CA CYS A 417 18.14 4.08 6.08
C CYS A 417 19.16 5.16 5.68
N TYR A 418 20.01 5.62 6.61
CA TYR A 418 21.13 6.51 6.24
C TYR A 418 22.06 5.83 5.22
N ILE A 419 22.45 4.58 5.48
CA ILE A 419 23.35 3.85 4.57
C ILE A 419 22.71 3.70 3.19
N ALA A 420 21.42 3.36 3.14
CA ALA A 420 20.69 3.21 1.89
C ALA A 420 20.56 4.53 1.10
N ALA A 421 20.04 5.57 1.76
CA ALA A 421 19.77 6.88 1.15
C ALA A 421 21.06 7.62 0.74
N VAL A 422 22.11 7.54 1.55
CA VAL A 422 23.33 8.34 1.35
C VAL A 422 24.42 7.58 0.62
N LYS A 423 24.66 6.30 0.95
CA LYS A 423 25.79 5.53 0.41
C LYS A 423 25.37 4.64 -0.76
N VAL A 424 24.40 3.75 -0.55
CA VAL A 424 23.99 2.75 -1.57
C VAL A 424 23.48 3.42 -2.84
N LYS A 425 22.62 4.44 -2.70
CA LYS A 425 22.13 5.25 -3.84
C LYS A 425 23.26 5.82 -4.70
N ARG A 426 24.32 6.35 -4.08
CA ARG A 426 25.47 6.92 -4.81
C ARG A 426 26.27 5.85 -5.54
N VAL A 427 26.45 4.69 -4.92
CA VAL A 427 27.19 3.55 -5.51
C VAL A 427 26.42 2.97 -6.69
N LEU A 428 25.11 2.75 -6.54
CA LEU A 428 24.26 2.22 -7.61
C LEU A 428 23.87 3.29 -8.65
N GLY A 429 24.02 4.56 -8.30
CA GLY A 429 23.91 5.71 -9.20
C GLY A 429 22.49 6.05 -9.64
N TYR A 430 21.44 5.51 -9.01
CA TYR A 430 20.05 5.86 -9.32
C TYR A 430 19.65 7.20 -8.66
N ASP A 431 18.66 7.89 -9.24
CA ASP A 431 18.18 9.19 -8.76
C ASP A 431 16.75 9.08 -8.21
N ASP A 432 16.62 8.41 -7.08
CA ASP A 432 15.44 8.48 -6.21
C ASP A 432 15.46 9.84 -5.50
N SER A 433 14.78 10.85 -6.05
CA SER A 433 15.16 12.26 -5.81
C SER A 433 15.23 12.65 -4.34
N LEU A 434 14.25 12.20 -3.54
CA LEU A 434 14.06 12.53 -2.13
C LEU A 434 14.15 11.30 -1.20
N ASP A 435 14.86 10.26 -1.65
CA ASP A 435 15.21 9.06 -0.87
C ASP A 435 14.01 8.22 -0.41
N CYS A 436 12.94 8.15 -1.21
CA CYS A 436 11.74 7.40 -0.89
C CYS A 436 12.02 5.90 -0.71
N PHE A 437 12.84 5.29 -1.57
CA PHE A 437 13.27 3.91 -1.43
C PHE A 437 14.17 3.75 -0.18
N GLY A 438 15.15 4.65 -0.03
CA GLY A 438 16.13 4.59 1.06
C GLY A 438 15.52 4.73 2.45
N VAL A 439 14.42 5.48 2.58
CA VAL A 439 13.72 5.70 3.85
C VAL A 439 12.53 4.75 4.02
N HIS A 440 11.62 4.68 3.04
CA HIS A 440 10.37 3.93 3.20
C HIS A 440 10.54 2.43 2.96
N ALA A 441 11.17 2.01 1.85
CA ALA A 441 11.35 0.58 1.60
C ALA A 441 12.31 -0.05 2.61
N ILE A 442 13.48 0.56 2.80
CA ILE A 442 14.48 0.01 3.73
C ILE A 442 14.00 0.10 5.18
N GLY A 443 13.42 1.23 5.60
CA GLY A 443 12.83 1.36 6.92
C GLY A 443 11.70 0.37 7.16
N GLY A 444 10.82 0.20 6.17
CA GLY A 444 9.71 -0.75 6.24
C GLY A 444 10.19 -2.20 6.33
N ILE A 445 11.23 -2.58 5.56
CA ILE A 445 11.86 -3.91 5.64
C ILE A 445 12.48 -4.13 7.02
N ILE A 446 13.27 -3.18 7.52
CA ILE A 446 13.89 -3.25 8.86
C ILE A 446 12.80 -3.43 9.91
N GLY A 447 11.76 -2.59 9.85
CA GLY A 447 10.61 -2.63 10.74
C GLY A 447 9.90 -3.99 10.71
N ALA A 448 9.47 -4.43 9.54
CA ALA A 448 8.71 -5.65 9.36
C ALA A 448 9.49 -6.89 9.83
N MET A 449 10.79 -6.96 9.56
CA MET A 449 11.63 -8.06 10.03
C MET A 449 11.83 -8.01 11.55
N LEU A 450 12.09 -6.83 12.12
CA LEU A 450 12.28 -6.67 13.55
C LEU A 450 10.99 -6.81 14.37
N THR A 451 9.80 -6.58 13.79
CA THR A 451 8.51 -6.97 14.38
C THR A 451 8.53 -8.46 14.75
N GLY A 452 9.01 -9.32 13.85
CA GLY A 452 9.11 -10.76 14.09
C GLY A 452 10.05 -11.16 15.22
N VAL A 453 10.96 -10.28 15.63
CA VAL A 453 11.85 -10.47 16.79
C VAL A 453 11.20 -9.91 18.06
N PHE A 454 10.82 -8.63 18.03
CA PHE A 454 10.45 -7.87 19.21
C PHE A 454 8.99 -8.04 19.65
N VAL A 455 8.18 -8.78 18.89
CA VAL A 455 6.88 -9.26 19.38
C VAL A 455 7.05 -10.27 20.55
N SER A 456 8.25 -10.81 20.77
CA SER A 456 8.55 -11.71 21.89
C SER A 456 8.23 -11.11 23.27
N LYS A 457 7.49 -11.84 24.12
CA LYS A 457 7.21 -11.44 25.52
C LYS A 457 8.48 -11.21 26.33
N GLY A 458 9.51 -12.05 26.11
CA GLY A 458 10.80 -11.92 26.81
C GLY A 458 11.57 -10.65 26.47
N LEU A 459 11.21 -9.97 25.36
CA LEU A 459 11.79 -8.69 24.95
C LEU A 459 10.82 -7.51 25.18
N GLY A 460 9.71 -7.74 25.90
CA GLY A 460 8.71 -6.73 26.23
C GLY A 460 7.59 -6.56 25.19
N GLY A 461 7.49 -7.44 24.18
CA GLY A 461 6.37 -7.46 23.23
C GLY A 461 5.14 -8.22 23.74
N VAL A 462 4.07 -8.23 22.95
CA VAL A 462 2.77 -8.85 23.32
C VAL A 462 2.79 -10.38 23.32
N GLY A 463 3.73 -10.98 22.61
CA GLY A 463 3.93 -12.42 22.47
C GLY A 463 3.53 -12.96 21.10
N PHE A 464 4.17 -14.07 20.73
CA PHE A 464 3.80 -14.83 19.54
C PHE A 464 2.45 -15.53 19.74
N ALA A 465 1.77 -15.80 18.63
CA ALA A 465 0.62 -16.69 18.61
C ALA A 465 1.01 -18.10 19.15
N GLU A 466 0.02 -18.83 19.67
CA GLU A 466 0.25 -20.16 20.23
C GLU A 466 0.95 -21.10 19.23
N GLY A 467 1.99 -21.79 19.69
CA GLY A 467 2.81 -22.67 18.85
C GLY A 467 3.74 -21.98 17.85
N VAL A 468 3.73 -20.63 17.74
CA VAL A 468 4.61 -19.89 16.84
C VAL A 468 5.92 -19.51 17.54
N THR A 469 7.05 -19.91 16.95
CA THR A 469 8.38 -19.52 17.42
C THR A 469 8.83 -18.20 16.77
N MET A 470 9.85 -17.56 17.34
CA MET A 470 10.47 -16.36 16.74
C MET A 470 10.96 -16.63 15.31
N GLY A 471 11.58 -17.79 15.06
CA GLY A 471 12.04 -18.17 13.72
C GLY A 471 10.87 -18.35 12.73
N ALA A 472 9.77 -18.96 13.19
CA ALA A 472 8.56 -19.08 12.37
C ALA A 472 7.94 -17.72 12.06
N GLN A 473 7.86 -16.81 13.03
CA GLN A 473 7.34 -15.46 12.81
C GLN A 473 8.23 -14.66 11.85
N LEU A 474 9.56 -14.74 12.01
CA LEU A 474 10.52 -14.14 11.07
C LEU A 474 10.32 -14.67 9.65
N GLY A 475 10.07 -15.97 9.49
CA GLY A 475 9.76 -16.58 8.20
C GLY A 475 8.50 -15.99 7.57
N LYS A 476 7.43 -15.79 8.35
CA LYS A 476 6.19 -15.14 7.89
C LYS A 476 6.44 -13.69 7.46
N GLN A 477 7.13 -12.90 8.28
CA GLN A 477 7.48 -11.51 7.94
C GLN A 477 8.30 -11.44 6.65
N PHE A 478 9.28 -12.34 6.49
CA PHE A 478 10.10 -12.43 5.30
C PHE A 478 9.26 -12.70 4.04
N VAL A 479 8.31 -13.64 4.12
CA VAL A 479 7.39 -13.91 2.99
C VAL A 479 6.57 -12.67 2.66
N GLY A 480 5.98 -12.00 3.65
CA GLY A 480 5.22 -10.75 3.44
C GLY A 480 6.05 -9.67 2.75
N VAL A 481 7.26 -9.41 3.25
CA VAL A 481 8.21 -8.45 2.67
C VAL A 481 8.56 -8.82 1.22
N MET A 482 8.94 -10.06 0.96
CA MET A 482 9.38 -10.49 -0.36
C MET A 482 8.25 -10.44 -1.39
N VAL A 483 7.04 -10.83 -0.99
CA VAL A 483 5.89 -10.81 -1.90
C VAL A 483 5.51 -9.38 -2.24
N THR A 484 5.53 -8.47 -1.27
CA THR A 484 5.30 -7.05 -1.54
C THR A 484 6.38 -6.46 -2.44
N ILE A 485 7.66 -6.75 -2.21
CA ILE A 485 8.75 -6.29 -3.09
C ILE A 485 8.52 -6.76 -4.53
N ILE A 486 8.25 -8.06 -4.72
CA ILE A 486 8.11 -8.66 -6.05
C ILE A 486 6.84 -8.14 -6.74
N TYR A 487 5.70 -8.20 -6.06
CA TYR A 487 4.42 -7.81 -6.65
C TYR A 487 4.39 -6.31 -6.98
N THR A 488 4.74 -5.46 -6.01
CA THR A 488 4.80 -4.01 -6.24
C THR A 488 5.81 -3.68 -7.33
N GLY A 489 6.98 -4.30 -7.33
CA GLY A 489 8.01 -4.04 -8.34
C GLY A 489 7.52 -4.35 -9.76
N ILE A 490 6.96 -5.54 -9.95
CA ILE A 490 6.46 -6.01 -11.25
C ILE A 490 5.27 -5.17 -11.73
N VAL A 491 4.26 -5.00 -10.88
CA VAL A 491 3.02 -4.32 -11.28
C VAL A 491 3.27 -2.82 -11.48
N SER A 492 4.11 -2.18 -10.66
CA SER A 492 4.51 -0.78 -10.87
C SER A 492 5.25 -0.61 -12.20
N PHE A 493 6.17 -1.51 -12.53
CA PHE A 493 6.88 -1.49 -13.80
C PHE A 493 5.91 -1.60 -14.99
N ILE A 494 4.96 -2.52 -14.92
CA ILE A 494 3.95 -2.71 -15.95
C ILE A 494 3.10 -1.44 -16.12
N ILE A 495 2.57 -0.87 -15.03
CA ILE A 495 1.73 0.32 -15.09
C ILE A 495 2.52 1.49 -15.67
N LEU A 496 3.72 1.75 -15.15
CA LEU A 496 4.59 2.82 -15.65
C LEU A 496 4.91 2.62 -17.13
N LYS A 497 5.15 1.38 -17.58
CA LYS A 497 5.45 1.10 -19.00
C LYS A 497 4.25 1.37 -19.90
N VAL A 498 3.05 1.00 -19.45
CA VAL A 498 1.81 1.29 -20.17
C VAL A 498 1.58 2.80 -20.26
N VAL A 499 1.75 3.53 -19.15
CA VAL A 499 1.62 4.99 -19.12
C VAL A 499 2.67 5.65 -20.01
N ASP A 500 3.91 5.14 -20.03
CA ASP A 500 4.98 5.65 -20.88
C ASP A 500 4.65 5.53 -22.38
N VAL A 501 4.11 4.39 -22.80
CA VAL A 501 3.77 4.16 -24.22
C VAL A 501 2.59 5.02 -24.68
N ILE A 502 1.63 5.32 -23.78
CA ILE A 502 0.42 6.07 -24.14
C ILE A 502 0.59 7.58 -23.99
N ILE A 503 1.26 8.03 -22.92
CA ILE A 503 1.32 9.44 -22.49
C ILE A 503 2.77 9.95 -22.47
N GLY A 504 3.73 9.06 -22.24
CA GLY A 504 5.11 9.38 -21.88
C GLY A 504 5.24 9.79 -20.42
N LEU A 505 6.22 9.24 -19.72
CA LEU A 505 6.39 9.51 -18.28
C LEU A 505 7.05 10.86 -18.00
N ARG A 506 8.10 11.19 -18.76
CA ARG A 506 9.01 12.29 -18.47
C ARG A 506 8.66 13.55 -19.27
N VAL A 507 8.83 14.71 -18.65
CA VAL A 507 8.77 16.02 -19.34
C VAL A 507 9.93 16.19 -20.33
N THR A 508 9.84 17.17 -21.24
CA THR A 508 10.97 17.47 -22.13
C THR A 508 12.15 18.08 -21.37
N GLU A 509 13.33 18.10 -21.99
CA GLU A 509 14.51 18.71 -21.37
C GLU A 509 14.34 20.20 -21.12
N GLU A 510 13.62 20.90 -21.99
CA GLU A 510 13.30 22.32 -21.87
C GLU A 510 12.40 22.54 -20.65
N GLN A 511 11.33 21.75 -20.52
CA GLN A 511 10.42 21.81 -19.38
C GLN A 511 11.11 21.49 -18.05
N GLU A 512 12.00 20.49 -18.03
CA GLU A 512 12.81 20.17 -16.84
C GLU A 512 13.79 21.31 -16.51
N THR A 513 14.27 22.04 -17.51
CA THR A 513 15.16 23.21 -17.35
C THR A 513 14.40 24.44 -16.86
N GLU A 514 13.20 24.70 -17.38
CA GLU A 514 12.31 25.78 -16.96
C GLU A 514 11.78 25.57 -15.53
N GLY A 515 11.43 24.33 -15.19
CA GLY A 515 10.79 23.98 -13.92
C GLY A 515 9.30 23.68 -14.11
N LEU A 516 8.83 22.66 -13.40
CA LEU A 516 7.50 22.09 -13.56
C LEU A 516 6.41 23.02 -13.02
N ASP A 517 6.74 23.97 -12.15
CA ASP A 517 5.80 25.00 -11.69
C ASP A 517 5.28 25.81 -12.89
N ILE A 518 6.17 26.33 -13.71
CA ILE A 518 5.80 27.05 -14.94
C ILE A 518 5.37 26.06 -16.03
N ALA A 519 6.18 25.05 -16.32
CA ALA A 519 6.00 24.21 -17.50
C ALA A 519 4.71 23.36 -17.47
N LEU A 520 4.17 23.05 -16.28
CA LEU A 520 2.97 22.22 -16.14
C LEU A 520 1.80 22.94 -15.47
N HIS A 521 2.03 24.05 -14.75
CA HIS A 521 1.00 24.75 -13.99
C HIS A 521 0.88 26.24 -14.32
N ASP A 522 1.78 26.82 -15.12
CA ASP A 522 1.82 28.25 -15.45
C ASP A 522 1.81 29.17 -14.21
N GLU A 523 2.40 28.68 -13.12
CA GLU A 523 2.41 29.34 -11.81
C GLU A 523 3.82 29.32 -11.22
N ARG A 524 4.10 30.20 -10.26
CA ARG A 524 5.38 30.22 -9.52
C ARG A 524 5.13 29.99 -8.05
N GLY A 525 5.88 29.06 -7.45
CA GLY A 525 5.81 28.86 -6.01
C GLY A 525 6.37 30.03 -5.19
N TYR A 526 7.26 30.82 -5.76
CA TYR A 526 7.79 32.03 -5.12
C TYR A 526 7.84 33.22 -6.09
N ASN A 527 7.37 34.37 -5.61
CA ASN A 527 7.61 35.68 -6.23
C ASN A 527 8.55 36.45 -5.29
N LEU A 528 9.86 36.17 -5.41
CA LEU A 528 10.92 36.75 -4.58
C LEU A 528 11.38 38.10 -5.11
#